data_AF-A0A2U2DG78-F1
#
_entry.id   AF-A0A2U2DG78-F1
#
_cell.length_a   1.000
_cell.length_b   1.000
_cell.length_c   1.000
_cell.angle_alpha   90.00
_cell.angle_beta   90.00
_cell.angle_gamma   90.00
#
_symmetry.space_group_name_H-M   'P 1'
#
loop_
_entity.id
_entity.type
_entity.pdbx_description
1 polymer ?
#
loop_
_entity_poly.entity_id
_entity_poly.type
_entity_poly.pdbx_seq_one_letter_code
_entity_poly.pdbx_strand_id
1 'polypeptide(L)'
;MYLNTELATPPVTMPAAPFKTSGIYTEAIEDIIEYYRLRQDMVKARTKLILQAQASLRRHFDGDKEQAAATFAAASKDEEHEYYGAISPYLMSLKILDDQQGRYEKELVRAVKKLPVFEWVKSIKGLGDVSAACIIGECSGYHRETGEFYSLGDFKSVSAVWKRMGLAVIGGERQRRKAGDEALLHAYSPTRRSLMWNVGNSIILGMGKFRPLFGEVIDDNTEYTTLQKVFANRARYEAERLPHKTGEAIKESKTGKDSYTAHAANRAKRYTEKRLLRMMFAEWRRCMG
;
A
#
# COMPACT_ATOMS: atom_id res chain seq x y z
N MET A 1 58.01 37.39 -19.31
CA MET A 1 56.65 37.70 -19.80
C MET A 1 55.79 36.47 -19.52
N TYR A 2 55.26 36.35 -18.30
CA TYR A 2 54.43 35.22 -17.90
C TYR A 2 52.96 35.62 -18.07
N LEU A 3 52.27 34.94 -18.99
CA LEU A 3 50.84 35.09 -19.21
C LEU A 3 50.11 34.44 -18.02
N ASN A 4 49.50 35.28 -17.19
CA ASN A 4 48.48 34.85 -16.22
C ASN A 4 47.23 34.45 -17.01
N THR A 5 47.05 33.15 -17.23
CA THR A 5 45.76 32.58 -17.62
C THR A 5 44.89 32.50 -16.37
N GLU A 6 43.98 33.46 -16.22
CA GLU A 6 42.86 33.35 -15.27
C GLU A 6 42.04 32.11 -15.64
N LEU A 7 42.11 31.08 -14.80
CA LEU A 7 41.23 29.93 -14.84
C LEU A 7 39.81 30.44 -14.52
N ALA A 8 38.98 30.56 -15.55
CA ALA A 8 37.56 30.87 -15.40
C ALA A 8 36.94 29.88 -14.41
N THR A 9 36.48 30.40 -13.26
CA THR A 9 35.69 29.62 -12.30
C THR A 9 34.48 29.05 -13.03
N PRO A 10 34.22 27.73 -12.96
CA PRO A 10 33.05 27.14 -13.59
C PRO A 10 31.78 27.81 -13.02
N PRO A 11 30.75 28.03 -13.85
CA PRO A 11 29.51 28.64 -13.39
C PRO A 11 28.96 27.83 -12.23
N VAL A 12 28.67 28.50 -11.11
CA VAL A 12 27.96 27.92 -9.99
C VAL A 12 26.62 27.43 -10.53
N THR A 13 26.51 26.13 -10.76
CA THR A 13 25.25 25.50 -11.16
C THR A 13 24.33 25.60 -9.96
N MET A 14 23.45 26.59 -9.98
CA MET A 14 22.31 26.67 -9.07
C MET A 14 21.66 25.29 -9.04
N PRO A 15 21.47 24.66 -7.88
CA PRO A 15 20.79 23.38 -7.81
C PRO A 15 19.42 23.54 -8.46
N ALA A 16 19.06 22.60 -9.34
CA ALA A 16 17.75 22.60 -9.98
C ALA A 16 16.67 22.75 -8.91
N ALA A 17 15.72 23.66 -9.15
CA ALA A 17 14.64 23.93 -8.21
C ALA A 17 13.98 22.59 -7.80
N PRO A 18 13.63 22.40 -6.52
CA PRO A 18 12.96 21.19 -6.09
C PRO A 18 11.66 21.04 -6.88
N PHE A 19 11.39 19.83 -7.37
CA PHE A 19 10.14 19.51 -8.05
C PHE A 19 8.95 20.02 -7.24
N LYS A 20 8.00 20.66 -7.92
CA LYS A 20 6.72 21.06 -7.37
C LYS A 20 5.59 20.52 -8.22
N THR A 21 4.61 19.91 -7.58
CA THR A 21 3.36 19.53 -8.23
C THR A 21 2.65 20.78 -8.72
N SER A 22 2.28 20.83 -10.00
CA SER A 22 1.60 21.96 -10.61
C SER A 22 0.26 22.25 -9.92
N GLY A 23 0.02 23.53 -9.63
CA GLY A 23 -1.17 24.00 -8.92
C GLY A 23 -2.48 23.76 -9.68
N ILE A 24 -2.42 23.51 -11.00
CA ILE A 24 -3.61 23.20 -11.82
C ILE A 24 -4.27 21.88 -11.41
N TYR A 25 -3.54 21.00 -10.70
CA TYR A 25 -4.05 19.71 -10.24
C TYR A 25 -4.51 19.74 -8.77
N THR A 26 -4.34 20.87 -8.07
CA THR A 26 -4.61 20.97 -6.63
C THR A 26 -6.05 20.59 -6.30
N GLU A 27 -7.04 21.14 -7.02
CA GLU A 27 -8.47 20.86 -6.79
C GLU A 27 -8.77 19.35 -6.86
N ALA A 28 -8.28 18.66 -7.91
CA ALA A 28 -8.48 17.23 -8.05
C ALA A 28 -7.78 16.41 -6.95
N ILE A 29 -6.65 16.89 -6.42
CA ILE A 29 -5.95 16.24 -5.31
C ILE A 29 -6.65 16.52 -3.98
N GLU A 30 -7.24 17.70 -3.80
CA GLU A 30 -8.07 18.03 -2.63
C GLU A 30 -9.33 17.18 -2.56
N ASP A 31 -10.01 16.97 -3.70
CA ASP A 31 -11.09 15.99 -3.82
C ASP A 31 -10.61 14.61 -3.32
N ILE A 32 -9.44 14.15 -3.79
CA ILE A 32 -8.87 12.87 -3.37
C ILE A 32 -8.61 12.85 -1.86
N ILE A 33 -8.01 13.90 -1.30
CA ILE A 33 -7.70 13.98 0.14
C ILE A 33 -8.98 13.87 0.96
N GLU A 34 -10.03 14.60 0.60
CA GLU A 34 -11.28 14.64 1.35
C GLU A 34 -12.03 13.31 1.27
N TYR A 35 -12.28 12.81 0.07
CA TYR A 35 -12.97 11.52 -0.08
C TYR A 35 -12.16 10.35 0.49
N TYR A 36 -10.83 10.45 0.49
CA TYR A 36 -9.98 9.48 1.17
C TYR A 36 -10.23 9.48 2.68
N ARG A 37 -10.29 10.65 3.32
CA ARG A 37 -10.55 10.78 4.77
C ARG A 37 -11.94 10.27 5.12
N LEU A 38 -12.96 10.68 4.37
CA LEU A 38 -14.35 10.21 4.54
C LEU A 38 -14.45 8.69 4.40
N ARG A 39 -13.77 8.12 3.39
CA ARG A 39 -13.66 6.66 3.23
C ARG A 39 -12.99 6.00 4.44
N GLN A 40 -11.90 6.57 4.96
CA GLN A 40 -11.23 6.01 6.15
C GLN A 40 -12.14 6.03 7.37
N ASP A 41 -13.00 7.04 7.52
CA ASP A 41 -13.94 7.11 8.63
C ASP A 41 -15.01 6.02 8.53
N MET A 42 -15.51 5.72 7.32
CA MET A 42 -16.40 4.57 7.11
C MET A 42 -15.71 3.25 7.47
N VAL A 43 -14.46 3.04 7.04
CA VAL A 43 -13.68 1.82 7.36
C VAL A 43 -13.48 1.67 8.87
N LYS A 44 -13.19 2.75 9.59
CA LYS A 44 -13.05 2.74 11.06
C LYS A 44 -14.37 2.42 11.75
N ALA A 45 -15.46 3.07 11.34
CA ALA A 45 -16.79 2.84 11.89
C ALA A 45 -17.24 1.38 11.68
N ARG A 46 -17.08 0.87 10.46
CA ARG A 46 -17.35 -0.52 10.09
C ARG A 46 -16.58 -1.51 10.97
N THR A 47 -15.28 -1.27 11.16
CA THR A 47 -14.43 -2.11 12.01
C THR A 47 -14.94 -2.13 13.46
N LYS A 48 -15.34 -0.98 14.00
CA LYS A 48 -15.91 -0.90 15.36
C LYS A 48 -17.23 -1.68 15.48
N LEU A 49 -18.13 -1.55 14.51
CA LEU A 49 -19.40 -2.28 14.50
C LEU A 49 -19.19 -3.80 14.44
N ILE A 50 -18.28 -4.29 13.60
CA ILE A 50 -17.94 -5.71 13.54
C ILE A 50 -17.40 -6.20 14.89
N LEU A 51 -16.48 -5.44 15.50
CA LEU A 51 -15.93 -5.80 16.81
C LEU A 51 -16.99 -5.78 17.92
N GLN A 52 -17.96 -4.87 17.83
CA GLN A 52 -19.08 -4.79 18.78
C GLN A 52 -20.05 -5.96 18.61
N ALA A 53 -20.37 -6.35 17.38
CA ALA A 53 -21.17 -7.54 17.09
C ALA A 53 -20.47 -8.82 17.56
N GLN A 54 -19.17 -8.96 17.33
CA GLN A 54 -18.40 -10.08 17.88
C GLN A 54 -18.39 -10.06 19.41
N ALA A 55 -18.26 -8.88 20.02
CA ALA A 55 -18.31 -8.75 21.48
C ALA A 55 -19.69 -9.10 22.05
N SER A 56 -20.78 -8.79 21.35
CA SER A 56 -22.12 -9.20 21.79
C SER A 56 -22.27 -10.72 21.79
N LEU A 57 -21.69 -11.42 20.81
CA LEU A 57 -21.74 -12.88 20.74
C LEU A 57 -20.93 -13.59 21.83
N ARG A 58 -19.86 -12.97 22.35
CA ARG A 58 -19.00 -13.58 23.40
C ARG A 58 -19.76 -14.01 24.65
N ARG A 59 -20.91 -13.38 24.95
CA ARG A 59 -21.77 -13.75 26.08
C ARG A 59 -22.35 -15.17 25.99
N HIS A 60 -22.37 -15.74 24.77
CA HIS A 60 -22.87 -17.08 24.49
C HIS A 60 -21.77 -18.16 24.46
N PHE A 61 -20.50 -17.76 24.63
CA PHE A 61 -19.33 -18.62 24.48
C PHE A 61 -18.32 -18.42 25.63
N ASP A 62 -18.79 -18.14 26.85
CA ASP A 62 -17.94 -17.92 28.04
C ASP A 62 -16.80 -16.91 27.84
N GLY A 63 -17.02 -15.91 26.96
CA GLY A 63 -16.01 -14.91 26.63
C GLY A 63 -15.05 -15.28 25.49
N ASP A 64 -15.17 -16.47 24.89
CA ASP A 64 -14.31 -16.93 23.79
C ASP A 64 -14.43 -16.01 22.56
N LYS A 65 -13.30 -15.41 22.19
CA LYS A 65 -13.22 -14.44 21.10
C LYS A 65 -13.16 -15.10 19.72
N GLU A 66 -12.52 -16.26 19.62
CA GLU A 66 -12.34 -16.97 18.36
C GLU A 66 -13.66 -17.64 17.95
N GLN A 67 -14.34 -18.28 18.90
CA GLN A 67 -15.65 -18.85 18.67
C GLN A 67 -16.67 -17.77 18.30
N ALA A 68 -16.71 -16.65 19.03
CA ALA A 68 -17.58 -15.52 18.69
C ALA A 68 -17.29 -14.93 17.29
N ALA A 69 -16.02 -14.85 16.89
CA ALA A 69 -15.64 -14.37 15.56
C ALA A 69 -16.04 -15.35 14.45
N ALA A 70 -15.86 -16.65 14.68
CA ALA A 70 -16.29 -17.71 13.76
C ALA A 70 -17.82 -17.71 13.60
N THR A 71 -18.55 -17.64 14.71
CA THR A 71 -20.02 -17.56 14.73
C THR A 71 -20.52 -16.31 14.02
N PHE A 72 -19.93 -15.14 14.27
CA PHE A 72 -20.28 -13.92 13.53
C PHE A 72 -20.12 -14.13 12.01
N ALA A 73 -19.00 -14.73 11.58
CA ALA A 73 -18.72 -14.95 10.17
C ALA A 73 -19.70 -15.94 9.51
N ALA A 74 -20.16 -16.96 10.25
CA ALA A 74 -21.18 -17.90 9.79
C ALA A 74 -22.57 -17.23 9.74
N ALA A 75 -23.03 -16.69 10.87
CA ALA A 75 -24.35 -16.05 10.97
C ALA A 75 -24.50 -14.85 10.03
N SER A 76 -23.44 -14.09 9.75
CA SER A 76 -23.51 -12.96 8.80
C SER A 76 -23.91 -13.33 7.36
N LYS A 77 -23.91 -14.62 7.02
CA LYS A 77 -24.17 -15.15 5.68
C LYS A 77 -25.41 -16.04 5.60
N ASP A 78 -26.07 -16.27 6.72
CA ASP A 78 -27.17 -17.22 6.85
C ASP A 78 -28.23 -16.62 7.78
N GLU A 79 -29.34 -16.18 7.18
CA GLU A 79 -30.44 -15.55 7.91
C GLU A 79 -31.18 -16.53 8.84
N GLU A 80 -31.04 -17.84 8.61
CA GLU A 80 -31.64 -18.90 9.43
C GLU A 80 -30.73 -19.31 10.60
N HIS A 81 -29.49 -18.82 10.64
CA HIS A 81 -28.55 -19.14 11.71
C HIS A 81 -29.10 -18.66 13.06
N GLU A 82 -28.98 -19.48 14.11
CA GLU A 82 -29.52 -19.20 15.45
C GLU A 82 -29.14 -17.82 16.03
N TYR A 83 -27.95 -17.29 15.70
CA TYR A 83 -27.46 -15.99 16.18
C TYR A 83 -27.70 -14.84 15.19
N TYR A 84 -28.35 -15.07 14.04
CA TYR A 84 -28.60 -14.03 13.03
C TYR A 84 -29.37 -12.85 13.64
N GLY A 85 -30.45 -13.12 14.37
CA GLY A 85 -31.25 -12.09 15.04
C GLY A 85 -30.44 -11.23 16.03
N ALA A 86 -29.43 -11.82 16.68
CA ALA A 86 -28.58 -11.10 17.64
C ALA A 86 -27.58 -10.14 16.95
N ILE A 87 -27.23 -10.40 15.68
CA ILE A 87 -26.29 -9.57 14.91
C ILE A 87 -26.95 -8.72 13.83
N SER A 88 -28.22 -8.96 13.49
CA SER A 88 -28.90 -8.30 12.38
C SER A 88 -28.92 -6.76 12.46
N PRO A 89 -29.05 -6.09 13.64
CA PRO A 89 -28.98 -4.63 13.70
C PRO A 89 -27.60 -4.09 13.31
N TYR A 90 -26.53 -4.85 13.62
CA TYR A 90 -25.17 -4.51 13.20
C TYR A 90 -25.01 -4.71 11.69
N LEU A 91 -25.54 -5.80 11.12
CA LEU A 91 -25.49 -6.05 9.67
C LEU A 91 -26.21 -4.96 8.88
N MET A 92 -27.39 -4.53 9.32
CA MET A 92 -28.13 -3.41 8.71
C MET A 92 -27.33 -2.11 8.76
N SER A 93 -26.69 -1.83 9.90
CA SER A 93 -25.82 -0.65 10.05
C SER A 93 -24.57 -0.72 9.17
N LEU A 94 -23.95 -1.91 9.06
CA LEU A 94 -22.80 -2.15 8.19
C LEU A 94 -23.15 -1.88 6.73
N LYS A 95 -24.34 -2.28 6.27
CA LYS A 95 -24.80 -2.00 4.90
C LYS A 95 -24.81 -0.50 4.59
N ILE A 96 -25.29 0.34 5.51
CA ILE A 96 -25.30 1.79 5.33
C ILE A 96 -23.88 2.34 5.15
N LEU A 97 -22.93 1.85 5.97
CA LEU A 97 -21.53 2.27 5.89
C LEU A 97 -20.87 1.78 4.60
N ASP A 98 -21.14 0.54 4.18
CA ASP A 98 -20.60 -0.04 2.96
C ASP A 98 -21.13 0.71 1.72
N ASP A 99 -22.43 1.06 1.69
CA ASP A 99 -23.05 1.86 0.63
C ASP A 99 -22.41 3.26 0.55
N GLN A 100 -22.18 3.92 1.69
CA GLN A 100 -21.56 5.24 1.74
C GLN A 100 -20.07 5.19 1.39
N GLN A 101 -19.33 4.18 1.85
CA GLN A 101 -17.94 3.92 1.45
C GLN A 101 -17.85 3.77 -0.08
N GLY A 102 -18.76 3.00 -0.69
CA GLY A 102 -18.81 2.80 -2.13
C GLY A 102 -19.05 4.10 -2.91
N ARG A 103 -19.82 5.05 -2.36
CA ARG A 103 -19.99 6.39 -2.95
C ARG A 103 -18.69 7.18 -2.91
N TYR A 104 -18.00 7.24 -1.77
CA TYR A 104 -16.71 7.91 -1.67
C TYR A 104 -15.64 7.28 -2.57
N GLU A 105 -15.65 5.96 -2.74
CA GLU A 105 -14.76 5.27 -3.67
C GLU A 105 -15.02 5.67 -5.13
N LYS A 106 -16.28 5.89 -5.53
CA LYS A 106 -16.60 6.42 -6.87
C LYS A 106 -16.03 7.81 -7.08
N GLU A 107 -16.13 8.70 -6.09
CA GLU A 107 -15.56 10.05 -6.18
C GLU A 107 -14.03 10.02 -6.24
N LEU A 108 -13.38 9.18 -5.43
CA LEU A 108 -11.94 8.95 -5.51
C LEU A 108 -11.48 8.54 -6.91
N VAL A 109 -12.24 7.63 -7.55
CA VAL A 109 -11.96 7.17 -8.92
C VAL A 109 -12.16 8.31 -9.93
N ARG A 110 -13.19 9.14 -9.78
CA ARG A 110 -13.40 10.29 -10.66
C ARG A 110 -12.27 11.30 -10.54
N ALA A 111 -11.85 11.61 -9.31
CA ALA A 111 -10.81 12.60 -9.06
C ALA A 111 -9.42 12.13 -9.56
N VAL A 112 -9.04 10.87 -9.30
CA VAL A 112 -7.74 10.35 -9.78
C VAL A 112 -7.67 10.30 -11.31
N LYS A 113 -8.79 10.07 -12.00
CA LYS A 113 -8.89 10.07 -13.47
C LYS A 113 -8.61 11.44 -14.11
N LYS A 114 -8.73 12.53 -13.35
CA LYS A 114 -8.40 13.89 -13.82
C LYS A 114 -6.88 14.13 -13.88
N LEU A 115 -6.07 13.30 -13.22
CA LEU A 115 -4.63 13.51 -13.08
C LEU A 115 -3.85 12.86 -14.24
N PRO A 116 -2.85 13.53 -14.85
CA PRO A 116 -2.00 12.95 -15.89
C PRO A 116 -1.35 11.61 -15.52
N VAL A 117 -0.97 11.43 -14.25
CA VAL A 117 -0.37 10.18 -13.73
C VAL A 117 -1.30 8.97 -13.88
N PHE A 118 -2.60 9.18 -14.10
CA PHE A 118 -3.58 8.09 -14.21
C PHE A 118 -3.33 7.16 -15.40
N GLU A 119 -2.79 7.67 -16.51
CA GLU A 119 -2.45 6.82 -17.64
C GLU A 119 -1.37 5.79 -17.29
N TRP A 120 -0.39 6.20 -16.48
CA TRP A 120 0.57 5.25 -15.92
C TRP A 120 -0.08 4.29 -14.93
N VAL A 121 -0.97 4.77 -14.04
CA VAL A 121 -1.68 3.91 -13.08
C VAL A 121 -2.41 2.77 -13.79
N LYS A 122 -3.14 3.08 -14.87
CA LYS A 122 -3.83 2.08 -15.71
C LYS A 122 -2.90 1.02 -16.29
N SER A 123 -1.67 1.38 -16.61
CA SER A 123 -0.68 0.45 -17.16
C SER A 123 -0.17 -0.58 -16.13
N ILE A 124 -0.34 -0.30 -14.83
CA ILE A 124 0.15 -1.18 -13.76
C ILE A 124 -0.89 -2.26 -13.45
N LYS A 125 -0.66 -3.45 -13.97
CA LYS A 125 -1.47 -4.64 -13.67
C LYS A 125 -1.58 -4.87 -12.15
N GLY A 126 -2.81 -4.95 -11.66
CA GLY A 126 -3.12 -5.21 -10.24
C GLY A 126 -3.14 -3.95 -9.35
N LEU A 127 -2.83 -2.76 -9.86
CA LEU A 127 -3.08 -1.50 -9.17
C LEU A 127 -4.45 -0.94 -9.59
N GLY A 128 -5.44 -1.03 -8.70
CA GLY A 128 -6.77 -0.47 -8.96
C GLY A 128 -6.87 1.04 -8.70
N ASP A 129 -7.80 1.71 -9.38
CA ASP A 129 -8.04 3.16 -9.30
C ASP A 129 -8.18 3.67 -7.85
N VAL A 130 -9.01 3.00 -7.03
CA VAL A 130 -9.21 3.36 -5.61
C VAL A 130 -7.91 3.25 -4.82
N SER A 131 -7.10 2.23 -5.10
CA SER A 131 -5.81 2.03 -4.41
C SER A 131 -4.82 3.13 -4.77
N ALA A 132 -4.76 3.52 -6.05
CA ALA A 132 -3.94 4.64 -6.49
C ALA A 132 -4.40 5.96 -5.84
N ALA A 133 -5.71 6.25 -5.85
CA ALA A 133 -6.27 7.42 -5.19
C ALA A 133 -5.96 7.44 -3.69
N CYS A 134 -6.06 6.30 -2.99
CA CYS A 134 -5.73 6.21 -1.56
C CYS A 134 -4.23 6.45 -1.28
N ILE A 135 -3.32 6.01 -2.16
CA ILE A 135 -1.88 6.32 -2.03
C ILE A 135 -1.65 7.82 -2.14
N ILE A 136 -2.31 8.47 -3.12
CA ILE A 136 -2.25 9.92 -3.34
C ILE A 136 -2.80 10.65 -2.11
N GLY A 137 -4.00 10.31 -1.64
CA GLY A 137 -4.59 10.93 -0.45
C GLY A 137 -3.73 10.81 0.82
N GLU A 138 -2.99 9.71 0.99
CA GLU A 138 -2.03 9.58 2.11
C GLU A 138 -0.73 10.38 1.91
N CYS A 139 -0.38 10.71 0.67
CA CYS A 139 0.83 11.41 0.26
C CYS A 139 0.55 12.85 -0.20
N SER A 140 -0.60 13.41 0.12
CA SER A 140 -0.95 14.79 -0.21
C SER A 140 -1.59 15.51 0.98
N GLY A 141 -1.54 16.83 0.96
CA GLY A 141 -2.17 17.68 1.96
C GLY A 141 -1.42 18.99 2.14
N TYR A 142 -1.51 19.52 3.36
CA TYR A 142 -0.96 20.81 3.71
C TYR A 142 0.02 20.69 4.86
N HIS A 143 1.15 21.39 4.76
CA HIS A 143 2.07 21.56 5.87
C HIS A 143 1.36 22.36 6.97
N ARG A 144 1.37 21.83 8.21
CA ARG A 144 0.64 22.45 9.34
C ARG A 144 1.15 23.84 9.70
N GLU A 145 2.46 24.06 9.56
CA GLU A 145 3.12 25.31 9.96
C GLU A 145 3.08 26.36 8.85
N THR A 146 3.34 25.95 7.59
CA THR A 146 3.45 26.90 6.46
C THR A 146 2.16 27.06 5.68
N GLY A 147 1.19 26.16 5.84
CA GLY A 147 0.00 26.11 4.98
C GLY A 147 0.31 25.72 3.52
N GLU A 148 1.55 25.34 3.21
CA GLU A 148 1.96 25.00 1.86
C GLU A 148 1.40 23.64 1.45
N PHE A 149 0.81 23.58 0.26
CA PHE A 149 0.36 22.34 -0.35
C PHE A 149 1.54 21.44 -0.71
N TYR A 150 1.38 20.13 -0.46
CA TYR A 150 2.30 19.11 -0.92
C TYR A 150 1.53 17.91 -1.44
N SER A 151 2.16 17.20 -2.36
CA SER A 151 1.70 15.95 -2.95
C SER A 151 2.86 14.96 -3.13
N LEU A 152 2.58 13.81 -3.76
CA LEU A 152 3.50 12.67 -3.83
C LEU A 152 4.90 13.05 -4.35
N GLY A 153 4.98 13.83 -5.44
CA GLY A 153 6.24 14.24 -6.06
C GLY A 153 7.04 15.26 -5.25
N ASP A 154 6.38 15.99 -4.35
CA ASP A 154 6.97 17.06 -3.54
C ASP A 154 7.80 16.54 -2.36
N PHE A 155 7.67 15.24 -2.04
CA PHE A 155 8.54 14.60 -1.06
C PHE A 155 10.01 14.70 -1.49
N LYS A 156 10.90 15.01 -0.55
CA LYS A 156 12.35 15.16 -0.80
C LYS A 156 12.99 13.97 -1.52
N SER A 157 12.46 12.76 -1.33
CA SER A 157 12.91 11.55 -1.99
C SER A 157 11.88 10.44 -1.86
N VAL A 158 12.00 9.41 -2.69
CA VAL A 158 11.22 8.17 -2.55
C VAL A 158 11.37 7.53 -1.16
N SER A 159 12.53 7.68 -0.51
CA SER A 159 12.74 7.17 0.85
C SER A 159 11.82 7.85 1.87
N ALA A 160 11.49 9.13 1.67
CA ALA A 160 10.52 9.85 2.50
C ALA A 160 9.09 9.34 2.24
N VAL A 161 8.74 9.02 0.99
CA VAL A 161 7.46 8.37 0.64
C VAL A 161 7.37 6.98 1.29
N TRP A 162 8.45 6.19 1.24
CA TRP A 162 8.50 4.90 1.93
C TRP A 162 8.30 5.04 3.43
N LYS A 163 8.94 6.03 4.09
CA LYS A 163 8.72 6.28 5.52
C LYS A 163 7.27 6.68 5.81
N ARG A 164 6.68 7.56 4.99
CA ARG A 164 5.27 7.96 5.10
C ARG A 164 4.36 6.73 5.06
N MET A 165 4.58 5.82 4.12
CA MET A 165 3.73 4.65 3.86
C MET A 165 4.04 3.41 4.71
N GLY A 166 4.92 3.50 5.72
CA GLY A 166 5.25 2.36 6.58
C GLY A 166 6.22 1.34 5.94
N LEU A 167 6.94 1.75 4.89
CA LEU A 167 7.84 0.91 4.09
C LEU A 167 9.34 1.11 4.36
N ALA A 168 9.71 2.04 5.25
CA ALA A 168 11.11 2.31 5.54
C ALA A 168 11.82 1.16 6.28
N VAL A 169 13.15 1.23 6.24
CA VAL A 169 14.07 0.49 7.12
C VAL A 169 14.73 1.53 8.01
N ILE A 170 14.69 1.33 9.32
CA ILE A 170 15.15 2.27 10.35
C ILE A 170 16.03 1.46 11.30
N GLY A 171 17.28 1.88 11.52
CA GLY A 171 18.21 1.17 12.40
C GLY A 171 18.44 -0.30 11.99
N GLY A 172 18.44 -0.61 10.69
CA GLY A 172 18.57 -1.98 10.19
C GLY A 172 17.31 -2.84 10.26
N GLU A 173 16.23 -2.38 10.89
CA GLU A 173 14.97 -3.12 10.98
C GLU A 173 13.84 -2.50 10.17
N ARG A 174 12.79 -3.30 9.89
CA ARG A 174 11.59 -2.78 9.22
C ARG A 174 10.87 -1.79 10.13
N GLN A 175 10.35 -0.70 9.54
CA GLN A 175 9.47 0.22 10.25
C GLN A 175 8.25 -0.54 10.83
N ARG A 176 8.06 -0.46 12.15
CA ARG A 176 6.97 -1.07 12.91
C ARG A 176 6.48 -0.14 14.02
N ARG A 177 5.39 -0.51 14.69
CA ARG A 177 4.92 0.16 15.91
C ARG A 177 5.96 -0.02 17.02
N LYS A 178 6.35 1.08 17.66
CA LYS A 178 7.27 1.17 18.79
C LYS A 178 6.65 2.05 19.89
N ALA A 179 7.21 1.99 21.09
CA ALA A 179 6.86 2.85 22.22
C ALA A 179 8.03 3.82 22.52
N GLY A 180 7.77 4.88 23.29
CA GLY A 180 8.78 5.88 23.67
C GLY A 180 9.36 6.63 22.46
N ASP A 181 10.61 7.05 22.56
CA ASP A 181 11.29 7.90 21.56
C ASP A 181 11.41 7.23 20.18
N GLU A 182 11.53 5.89 20.16
CA GLU A 182 11.53 5.13 18.91
C GLU A 182 10.22 5.30 18.13
N ALA A 183 9.10 5.60 18.80
CA ALA A 183 7.82 5.85 18.14
C ALA A 183 7.88 7.08 17.21
N LEU A 184 8.59 8.14 17.62
CA LEU A 184 8.81 9.35 16.82
C LEU A 184 9.70 9.06 15.61
N LEU A 185 10.80 8.33 15.84
CA LEU A 185 11.71 7.94 14.76
C LEU A 185 10.99 7.08 13.71
N HIS A 186 10.23 6.08 14.18
CA HIS A 186 9.46 5.20 13.32
C HIS A 186 8.29 5.89 12.65
N ALA A 187 7.61 6.84 13.31
CA ALA A 187 6.42 7.53 12.81
C ALA A 187 5.42 6.56 12.14
N TYR A 188 5.26 5.36 12.72
CA TYR A 188 4.56 4.26 12.07
C TYR A 188 3.05 4.45 12.12
N SER A 189 2.42 4.48 10.94
CA SER A 189 0.96 4.46 10.80
C SER A 189 0.47 3.05 10.41
N PRO A 190 -0.27 2.34 11.29
CA PRO A 190 -0.88 1.05 10.95
C PRO A 190 -1.83 1.15 9.76
N THR A 191 -2.57 2.26 9.64
CA THR A 191 -3.50 2.52 8.53
C THR A 191 -2.76 2.54 7.19
N ARG A 192 -1.67 3.32 7.09
CA ARG A 192 -0.86 3.41 5.87
C ARG A 192 -0.21 2.08 5.53
N ARG A 193 0.28 1.35 6.54
CA ARG A 193 0.85 0.02 6.31
C ARG A 193 -0.20 -0.96 5.80
N SER A 194 -1.40 -0.92 6.36
CA SER A 194 -2.54 -1.76 5.94
C SER A 194 -2.94 -1.46 4.49
N LEU A 195 -3.01 -0.17 4.12
CA LEU A 195 -3.21 0.25 2.72
C LEU A 195 -2.17 -0.39 1.81
N MET A 196 -0.87 -0.22 2.10
CA MET A 196 0.18 -0.83 1.27
C MET A 196 0.14 -2.36 1.24
N TRP A 197 -0.30 -3.00 2.32
CA TRP A 197 -0.46 -4.46 2.36
C TRP A 197 -1.52 -4.92 1.37
N ASN A 198 -2.66 -4.22 1.34
CA ASN A 198 -3.74 -4.50 0.41
C ASN A 198 -3.31 -4.21 -1.04
N VAL A 199 -2.59 -3.10 -1.28
CA VAL A 199 -2.01 -2.80 -2.59
C VAL A 199 -1.06 -3.90 -3.05
N GLY A 200 -0.14 -4.32 -2.18
CA GLY A 200 0.79 -5.41 -2.48
C GLY A 200 0.07 -6.74 -2.77
N ASN A 201 -1.00 -7.02 -2.04
CA ASN A 201 -1.86 -8.17 -2.31
C ASN A 201 -2.54 -8.05 -3.68
N SER A 202 -3.11 -6.91 -4.04
CA SER A 202 -3.75 -6.74 -5.36
C SER A 202 -2.77 -6.89 -6.51
N ILE A 203 -1.54 -6.36 -6.36
CA ILE A 203 -0.49 -6.51 -7.37
C ILE A 203 -0.08 -7.97 -7.51
N ILE A 204 0.10 -8.72 -6.41
CA ILE A 204 0.60 -10.10 -6.45
C ILE A 204 -0.51 -11.14 -6.73
N LEU A 205 -1.68 -10.95 -6.12
CA LEU A 205 -2.82 -11.87 -6.18
C LEU A 205 -3.73 -11.59 -7.38
N GLY A 206 -3.82 -10.35 -7.86
CA GLY A 206 -4.50 -10.00 -9.12
C GLY A 206 -3.91 -10.70 -10.35
N MET A 207 -2.86 -11.50 -10.15
CA MET A 207 -2.17 -12.32 -11.13
C MET A 207 -2.30 -13.83 -10.85
N GLY A 208 -3.25 -14.24 -9.99
CA GLY A 208 -3.59 -15.65 -9.75
C GLY A 208 -2.64 -16.41 -8.80
N LYS A 209 -2.31 -15.82 -7.64
CA LYS A 209 -1.27 -16.32 -6.70
C LYS A 209 0.06 -16.51 -7.44
N PHE A 210 0.53 -15.46 -8.10
CA PHE A 210 1.65 -15.55 -9.02
C PHE A 210 2.90 -16.21 -8.41
N ARG A 211 3.41 -17.19 -9.16
CA ARG A 211 4.66 -17.93 -8.97
C ARG A 211 5.18 -18.28 -10.37
N PRO A 212 6.47 -18.08 -10.65
CA PRO A 212 7.06 -18.57 -11.90
C PRO A 212 7.09 -20.09 -11.91
N LEU A 213 7.32 -20.67 -13.09
CA LEU A 213 7.61 -22.10 -13.22
C LEU A 213 8.92 -22.41 -12.47
N PHE A 214 9.00 -23.62 -11.93
CA PHE A 214 10.20 -24.05 -11.22
C PHE A 214 11.39 -24.12 -12.20
N GLY A 215 12.54 -23.57 -11.80
CA GLY A 215 13.74 -23.50 -12.65
C GLY A 215 13.69 -22.47 -13.78
N GLU A 216 12.56 -21.79 -14.01
CA GLU A 216 12.42 -20.78 -15.06
C GLU A 216 13.38 -19.60 -14.87
N VAL A 217 13.99 -19.11 -15.94
CA VAL A 217 14.74 -17.84 -15.92
C VAL A 217 13.74 -16.69 -16.02
N ILE A 218 13.47 -16.05 -14.88
CA ILE A 218 12.39 -15.05 -14.71
C ILE A 218 12.54 -13.86 -15.66
N ASP A 219 13.77 -13.41 -15.90
CA ASP A 219 14.03 -12.20 -16.68
C ASP A 219 13.82 -12.41 -18.18
N ASP A 220 13.92 -13.65 -18.66
CA ASP A 220 13.71 -14.04 -20.07
C ASP A 220 12.22 -14.10 -20.43
N ASN A 221 11.33 -14.25 -19.45
CA ASN A 221 9.89 -14.30 -19.71
C ASN A 221 9.33 -12.90 -20.05
N THR A 222 8.95 -12.68 -21.31
CA THR A 222 8.41 -11.40 -21.80
C THR A 222 6.99 -11.11 -21.37
N GLU A 223 6.22 -12.13 -20.98
CA GLU A 223 4.82 -12.00 -20.51
C GLU A 223 4.75 -11.47 -19.07
N TYR A 224 5.85 -11.57 -18.31
CA TYR A 224 5.91 -11.06 -16.95
C TYR A 224 6.07 -9.55 -16.93
N THR A 225 5.15 -8.90 -16.23
CA THR A 225 5.27 -7.47 -15.90
C THR A 225 6.53 -7.21 -15.06
N THR A 226 7.01 -5.97 -15.10
CA THR A 226 8.15 -5.53 -14.30
C THR A 226 8.01 -5.88 -12.81
N LEU A 227 6.81 -5.71 -12.23
CA LEU A 227 6.58 -6.00 -10.81
C LEU A 227 6.50 -7.50 -10.50
N GLN A 228 6.09 -8.34 -11.47
CA GLN A 228 6.17 -9.80 -11.37
C GLN A 228 7.62 -10.26 -11.29
N LYS A 229 8.46 -9.79 -12.22
CA LYS A 229 9.89 -10.10 -12.22
C LYS A 229 10.55 -9.68 -10.91
N VAL A 230 10.28 -8.46 -10.47
CA VAL A 230 10.77 -7.95 -9.17
C VAL A 230 10.33 -8.83 -8.01
N PHE A 231 9.06 -9.24 -7.97
CA PHE A 231 8.56 -10.10 -6.91
C PHE A 231 9.20 -11.48 -6.94
N ALA A 232 9.23 -12.14 -8.10
CA ALA A 232 9.76 -13.50 -8.24
C ALA A 232 11.26 -13.57 -7.93
N ASN A 233 12.06 -12.67 -8.53
CA ASN A 233 13.50 -12.59 -8.25
C ASN A 233 13.74 -12.32 -6.76
N ARG A 234 12.97 -11.42 -6.14
CA ARG A 234 13.12 -11.15 -4.71
C ARG A 234 12.66 -12.31 -3.84
N ALA A 235 11.64 -13.06 -4.25
CA ALA A 235 11.15 -14.20 -3.49
C ALA A 235 12.19 -15.33 -3.46
N ARG A 236 12.85 -15.62 -4.59
CA ARG A 236 13.97 -16.57 -4.65
C ARG A 236 15.14 -16.12 -3.77
N TYR A 237 15.56 -14.87 -3.92
CA TYR A 237 16.61 -14.27 -3.09
C TYR A 237 16.31 -14.31 -1.58
N GLU A 238 15.08 -14.01 -1.18
CA GLU A 238 14.69 -14.06 0.24
C GLU A 238 14.52 -15.49 0.74
N ALA A 239 14.13 -16.42 -0.15
CA ALA A 239 14.07 -17.82 0.19
C ALA A 239 15.47 -18.29 0.59
N GLU A 240 16.47 -18.18 -0.27
CA GLU A 240 17.86 -18.65 -0.03
C GLU A 240 18.51 -18.12 1.26
N ARG A 241 18.07 -16.96 1.76
CA ARG A 241 18.63 -16.31 2.96
C ARG A 241 17.91 -16.66 4.25
N LEU A 242 16.72 -17.27 4.17
CA LEU A 242 15.92 -17.59 5.33
C LEU A 242 16.23 -19.02 5.81
N PRO A 243 16.09 -19.31 7.11
CA PRO A 243 16.25 -20.68 7.58
C PRO A 243 15.13 -21.58 7.04
N HIS A 244 15.49 -22.80 6.63
CA HIS A 244 14.57 -23.78 6.06
C HIS A 244 14.52 -25.06 6.89
N LYS A 245 13.31 -25.55 7.18
CA LYS A 245 13.12 -26.80 7.93
C LYS A 245 13.64 -28.03 7.17
N THR A 246 13.62 -27.99 5.84
CA THR A 246 13.96 -29.13 4.98
C THR A 246 15.27 -28.95 4.22
N GLY A 247 16.09 -27.95 4.59
CA GLY A 247 17.35 -27.61 3.90
C GLY A 247 17.19 -26.94 2.52
N GLU A 248 16.16 -27.27 1.76
CA GLU A 248 15.89 -26.69 0.44
C GLU A 248 15.15 -25.34 0.52
N ALA A 249 15.71 -24.32 -0.16
CA ALA A 249 15.18 -22.97 -0.15
C ALA A 249 13.93 -22.79 -1.02
N ILE A 250 13.97 -23.36 -2.23
CA ILE A 250 12.93 -23.29 -3.25
C ILE A 250 12.67 -24.71 -3.71
N LYS A 251 11.41 -25.09 -3.83
CA LYS A 251 10.99 -26.42 -4.30
C LYS A 251 10.04 -26.30 -5.47
N GLU A 252 9.92 -27.36 -6.24
CA GLU A 252 8.83 -27.51 -7.18
C GLU A 252 7.53 -27.83 -6.43
N SER A 253 6.47 -27.08 -6.72
CA SER A 253 5.13 -27.37 -6.22
C SER A 253 4.43 -28.43 -7.07
N LYS A 254 3.29 -28.95 -6.58
CA LYS A 254 2.45 -29.90 -7.34
C LYS A 254 1.97 -29.36 -8.70
N THR A 255 2.04 -28.05 -8.93
CA THR A 255 1.64 -27.40 -10.19
C THR A 255 2.84 -26.99 -11.04
N GLY A 256 4.04 -27.49 -10.76
CA GLY A 256 5.28 -27.19 -11.51
C GLY A 256 5.82 -25.78 -11.27
N LYS A 257 5.30 -25.06 -10.27
CA LYS A 257 5.71 -23.69 -9.92
C LYS A 257 6.64 -23.64 -8.73
N ASP A 258 7.37 -22.54 -8.59
CA ASP A 258 8.15 -22.24 -7.39
C ASP A 258 7.30 -22.33 -6.11
N SER A 259 7.83 -23.06 -5.14
CA SER A 259 7.33 -23.16 -3.77
C SER A 259 8.39 -22.65 -2.80
N TYR A 260 8.03 -21.65 -2.01
CA TYR A 260 8.87 -21.04 -0.98
C TYR A 260 8.01 -20.59 0.20
N THR A 261 8.68 -20.31 1.33
CA THR A 261 7.99 -19.98 2.58
C THR A 261 7.15 -18.70 2.47
N ALA A 262 6.09 -18.60 3.28
CA ALA A 262 5.30 -17.38 3.38
C ALA A 262 6.13 -16.17 3.85
N HIS A 263 7.19 -16.40 4.64
CA HIS A 263 8.12 -15.34 5.06
C HIS A 263 8.90 -14.76 3.88
N ALA A 264 9.45 -15.61 3.00
CA ALA A 264 10.11 -15.16 1.77
C ALA A 264 9.15 -14.36 0.88
N ALA A 265 7.94 -14.89 0.66
CA ALA A 265 6.89 -14.23 -0.11
C ALA A 265 6.52 -12.84 0.46
N ASN A 266 6.36 -12.73 1.78
CA ASN A 266 6.00 -11.47 2.43
C ASN A 266 7.12 -10.42 2.36
N ARG A 267 8.39 -10.84 2.46
CA ARG A 267 9.53 -9.94 2.27
C ARG A 267 9.66 -9.47 0.82
N ALA A 268 9.47 -10.38 -0.14
CA ALA A 268 9.42 -10.04 -1.56
C ALA A 268 8.28 -9.08 -1.88
N LYS A 269 7.07 -9.33 -1.34
CA LYS A 269 5.93 -8.41 -1.46
C LYS A 269 6.27 -7.01 -0.98
N ARG A 270 6.86 -6.89 0.21
CA ARG A 270 7.27 -5.59 0.75
C ARG A 270 8.26 -4.87 -0.17
N TYR A 271 9.18 -5.61 -0.80
CA TYR A 271 10.10 -5.02 -1.76
C TYR A 271 9.37 -4.55 -3.03
N THR A 272 8.41 -5.31 -3.53
CA THR A 272 7.54 -4.94 -4.66
C THR A 272 6.69 -3.69 -4.33
N GLU A 273 6.11 -3.61 -3.12
CA GLU A 273 5.42 -2.41 -2.61
C GLU A 273 6.34 -1.16 -2.68
N LYS A 274 7.61 -1.29 -2.26
CA LYS A 274 8.59 -0.20 -2.36
C LYS A 274 8.91 0.17 -3.81
N ARG A 275 9.06 -0.83 -4.69
CA ARG A 275 9.35 -0.61 -6.11
C ARG A 275 8.19 0.11 -6.79
N LEU A 276 6.95 -0.25 -6.48
CA LEU A 276 5.76 0.46 -6.98
C LEU A 276 5.80 1.94 -6.60
N LEU A 277 5.99 2.27 -5.31
CA LEU A 277 6.04 3.67 -4.88
C LEU A 277 7.20 4.44 -5.52
N ARG A 278 8.32 3.77 -5.80
CA ARG A 278 9.43 4.38 -6.56
C ARG A 278 9.02 4.72 -7.99
N MET A 279 8.34 3.80 -8.68
CA MET A 279 7.87 4.04 -10.04
C MET A 279 6.82 5.15 -10.07
N MET A 280 5.85 5.12 -9.15
CA MET A 280 4.81 6.15 -9.04
C MET A 280 5.40 7.52 -8.71
N PHE A 281 6.39 7.60 -7.82
CA PHE A 281 7.09 8.84 -7.49
C PHE A 281 7.85 9.43 -8.69
N ALA A 282 8.55 8.56 -9.45
CA ALA A 282 9.26 8.98 -10.66
C ALA A 282 8.27 9.47 -11.73
N GLU A 283 7.18 8.74 -11.94
CA GLU A 283 6.17 9.10 -12.92
C GLU A 283 5.44 10.39 -12.56
N TRP A 284 5.10 10.56 -11.27
CA TRP A 284 4.51 11.81 -10.78
C TRP A 284 5.39 13.00 -11.16
N ARG A 285 6.70 12.89 -10.90
CA ARG A 285 7.65 13.96 -11.25
C ARG A 285 7.81 14.20 -12.76
N ARG A 286 7.45 13.22 -13.58
CA ARG A 286 7.51 13.30 -15.04
C ARG A 286 6.31 14.05 -15.62
N CYS A 287 5.12 13.91 -15.02
CA CYS A 287 3.87 14.36 -15.65
C CYS A 287 3.00 15.30 -14.81
N MET A 288 3.36 15.58 -13.55
CA MET A 288 2.57 16.42 -12.63
C MET A 288 3.26 17.73 -12.25
N GLY A 289 4.41 18.05 -12.87
CA GLY A 289 5.17 19.27 -12.61
C GLY A 289 4.64 20.50 -13.33
#